data_AF-A0A352FHW1-F1
#
_entry.id   AF-A0A352FHW1-F1
#
_cell.length_a   1.000
_cell.length_b   1.000
_cell.length_c   1.000
_cell.angle_alpha   90.00
_cell.angle_beta   90.00
_cell.angle_gamma   90.00
#
_symmetry.space_group_name_H-M   'P 1'
#
loop_
_entity.id
_entity.type
_entity.pdbx_description
1 polymer ?
#
loop_
_entity_poly.entity_id
_entity_poly.type
_entity_poly.pdbx_seq_one_letter_code
_entity_poly.pdbx_strand_id
1 'polypeptide(L)' 'MAEEDTPKAELPERQRASLRANLLESLPPILSDDDEGIGEALRRDAELDADPSQAISSAQLDSHIRNRRYGR' A
#
# COMPACT_ATOMS: atom_id res chain seq x y z
N MET A 1 -6.55 -15.29 -31.80
CA MET A 1 -5.60 -15.44 -30.69
C MET A 1 -6.15 -14.59 -29.56
N ALA A 2 -6.94 -15.19 -28.68
CA ALA A 2 -7.56 -14.47 -27.56
C ALA A 2 -6.57 -14.50 -26.39
N GLU A 3 -6.16 -13.33 -25.90
CA GLU A 3 -5.43 -13.22 -24.64
C GLU A 3 -6.35 -13.68 -23.52
N GLU A 4 -5.91 -14.71 -22.81
CA GLU A 4 -6.59 -15.29 -21.66
C GLU A 4 -6.40 -14.33 -20.47
N ASP A 5 -7.48 -13.62 -20.11
CA ASP A 5 -7.61 -12.85 -18.87
C ASP A 5 -7.56 -13.83 -17.70
N THR A 6 -6.35 -14.12 -17.21
CA THR A 6 -6.17 -15.01 -16.06
C THR A 6 -6.50 -14.23 -14.79
N PRO A 7 -7.53 -14.64 -14.02
CA PRO A 7 -7.83 -13.97 -12.77
C PRO A 7 -6.64 -14.16 -11.83
N LYS A 8 -6.04 -13.05 -11.38
CA LYS A 8 -5.10 -13.06 -10.25
C LYS A 8 -5.74 -13.89 -9.14
N ALA A 9 -5.07 -14.94 -8.70
CA ALA A 9 -5.57 -15.83 -7.66
C ALA A 9 -5.89 -15.01 -6.40
N GLU A 10 -7.17 -14.67 -6.23
CA GLU A 10 -7.65 -14.05 -5.01
C GLU A 10 -7.73 -15.14 -3.94
N LEU A 11 -7.06 -14.90 -2.82
CA LEU A 11 -7.17 -15.79 -1.68
C LEU A 11 -8.63 -15.83 -1.21
N PRO A 12 -9.20 -17.03 -0.92
CA PRO A 12 -10.47 -17.14 -0.25
C PRO A 12 -10.52 -16.28 1.02
N GLU A 13 -11.69 -15.73 1.37
CA GLU A 13 -11.83 -14.77 2.47
C GLU A 13 -11.23 -15.28 3.78
N ARG A 14 -11.39 -16.57 4.07
CA ARG A 14 -10.79 -17.20 5.25
C ARG A 14 -9.26 -17.12 5.25
N GLN A 15 -8.63 -17.37 4.10
CA GLN A 15 -7.18 -17.30 3.95
C GLN A 15 -6.68 -15.85 4.03
N ARG A 16 -7.45 -14.90 3.49
CA ARG A 16 -7.17 -13.45 3.66
C ARG A 16 -7.25 -13.03 5.12
N ALA A 17 -8.27 -13.48 5.84
CA ALA A 17 -8.45 -13.17 7.26
C ALA A 17 -7.29 -13.71 8.09
N SER A 18 -6.89 -14.97 7.87
CA SER A 18 -5.72 -15.56 8.54
C SER A 18 -4.41 -14.84 8.19
N LEU A 19 -4.20 -14.48 6.92
CA LEU A 19 -3.03 -13.71 6.51
C LEU A 19 -2.98 -12.35 7.20
N ARG A 20 -4.11 -11.64 7.28
CA ARG A 20 -4.20 -10.35 7.98
C ARG A 20 -3.91 -10.48 9.47
N ALA A 21 -4.46 -11.49 10.14
CA ALA A 21 -4.19 -11.75 11.55
C ALA A 21 -2.69 -12.00 11.79
N ASN A 22 -2.08 -12.89 11.01
CA ASN A 22 -0.65 -13.19 11.13
C ASN A 22 0.22 -11.95 10.84
N LEU A 23 -0.15 -11.13 9.85
CA LEU A 23 0.55 -9.88 9.57
C LEU A 23 0.47 -8.91 10.75
N LEU A 24 -0.72 -8.72 11.32
CA LEU A 24 -0.91 -7.86 12.49
C LEU A 24 -0.16 -8.36 13.71
N GLU A 25 -0.12 -9.68 13.93
CA GLU A 25 0.65 -10.31 15.02
C GLU A 25 2.17 -10.24 14.79
N SER A 26 2.62 -10.18 13.54
CA SER A 26 4.04 -10.03 13.22
C SER A 26 4.57 -8.61 13.43
N LEU A 27 3.68 -7.63 13.62
CA LEU A 27 4.09 -6.27 13.92
C LEU A 27 4.64 -6.20 15.35
N PRO A 28 5.70 -5.40 15.60
CA PRO A 28 6.20 -5.18 16.94
C PRO A 28 5.08 -4.73 17.89
N PRO A 29 5.00 -5.28 19.12
CA PRO A 29 3.95 -4.95 20.09
C PRO A 29 4.01 -3.49 20.56
N ILE A 30 5.13 -2.83 20.29
CA ILE A 30 5.31 -1.40 20.47
C ILE A 30 5.26 -0.82 19.05
N LEU A 31 4.13 -0.21 18.70
CA LEU A 31 4.16 0.89 17.72
C LEU A 31 5.04 1.94 18.38
N SER A 32 6.30 2.03 17.97
CA SER A 32 7.25 2.99 18.52
C SER A 32 6.64 4.39 18.42
N ASP A 33 6.43 5.06 19.55
CA ASP A 33 6.04 6.48 19.57
C ASP A 33 7.07 7.38 18.86
N ASP A 34 8.28 6.85 18.62
CA ASP A 34 9.36 7.51 17.86
C ASP A 34 9.03 7.75 16.38
N ASP A 35 8.12 6.98 15.77
CA ASP A 35 7.88 7.07 14.32
C ASP A 35 6.96 8.23 13.93
N GLU A 36 6.50 9.02 14.92
CA GLU A 36 5.58 10.13 14.78
C GLU A 36 4.36 9.81 13.88
N GLY A 37 3.97 8.54 13.69
CA GLY A 37 3.23 8.13 12.48
C GLY A 37 2.00 8.97 12.12
N ILE A 38 1.19 9.36 13.11
CA ILE A 38 0.06 10.28 12.93
C ILE A 38 0.54 11.72 12.70
N GLY A 39 1.53 12.18 13.47
CA GLY A 39 2.15 13.50 13.30
C GLY A 39 2.81 13.68 11.93
N GLU A 40 3.55 12.68 11.45
CA GLU A 40 4.11 12.64 10.10
C GLU A 40 3.01 12.62 9.03
N ALA A 41 1.93 11.86 9.23
CA ALA A 41 0.80 11.87 8.31
C ALA A 41 0.16 13.26 8.19
N LEU A 42 -0.05 13.96 9.31
CA LEU A 42 -0.56 15.33 9.34
C LEU A 42 0.42 16.33 8.73
N ARG A 43 1.74 16.17 8.96
CA ARG A 43 2.77 17.01 8.33
C ARG A 43 2.76 16.85 6.81
N ARG A 44 2.71 15.61 6.30
CA ARG A 44 2.63 15.34 4.86
C ARG A 44 1.36 15.86 4.22
N ASP A 45 0.22 15.78 4.92
CA ASP A 45 -1.04 16.32 4.42
C ASP A 45 -0.93 17.84 4.19
N ALA A 46 -0.43 18.56 5.19
CA ALA A 46 -0.20 20.01 5.09
C ALA A 46 0.83 20.39 4.01
N GLU A 47 1.90 19.60 3.84
CA GLU A 47 2.89 19.82 2.78
C GLU A 47 2.30 19.61 1.37
N LEU A 48 1.43 18.62 1.18
CA LEU A 48 0.76 18.35 -0.09
C LEU A 48 -0.30 19.42 -0.43
N ASP A 49 -0.99 19.95 0.58
CA ASP A 49 -1.87 21.10 0.42
C ASP A 49 -1.09 22.37 0.02
N ALA A 50 0.10 22.57 0.59
CA ALA A 50 0.95 23.71 0.30
C ALA A 50 1.62 23.61 -1.09
N ASP A 51 2.05 22.41 -1.49
CA ASP A 51 2.64 22.14 -2.81
C ASP A 51 2.04 20.88 -3.47
N PRO A 52 0.92 21.03 -4.19
CA PRO A 52 0.29 19.91 -4.90
C PRO A 52 1.16 19.27 -5.98
N SER A 53 2.26 19.91 -6.40
CA SER A 53 3.17 19.34 -7.41
C SER A 53 3.98 18.14 -6.88
N GLN A 54 4.06 18.00 -5.55
CA GLN A 54 4.66 16.86 -4.86
C GLN A 54 3.77 15.60 -4.93
N ALA A 55 2.47 15.77 -5.20
CA ALA A 55 1.52 14.66 -5.29
C ALA A 55 1.65 13.92 -6.63
N ILE A 56 1.35 12.63 -6.61
CA ILE A 56 1.14 11.84 -7.83
C ILE A 56 -0.33 11.46 -7.94
N SER A 57 -0.82 11.36 -9.18
CA SER A 57 -2.15 10.81 -9.42
C SER A 57 -2.23 9.33 -9.03
N SER A 58 -3.44 8.86 -8.75
CA SER A 58 -3.71 7.43 -8.52
C SER A 58 -3.22 6.56 -9.69
N ALA A 59 -3.40 7.02 -10.93
CA ALA A 59 -2.94 6.32 -12.12
C ALA A 59 -1.40 6.18 -12.17
N GLN A 60 -0.66 7.22 -11.75
CA GLN A 60 0.80 7.16 -11.64
C GLN A 60 1.23 6.20 -10.53
N LEU A 61 0.56 6.23 -9.37
CA LEU A 61 0.82 5.28 -8.29
C LEU A 61 0.63 3.82 -8.76
N ASP A 62 -0.48 3.54 -9.44
CA ASP A 62 -0.77 2.21 -9.98
C ASP A 62 0.26 1.75 -11.02
N SER A 63 0.76 2.68 -11.84
CA SER A 63 1.84 2.41 -12.78
C SER A 63 3.13 2.02 -12.05
N HIS A 64 3.53 2.78 -11.02
CA HIS A 64 4.70 2.47 -10.20
C HIS A 64 4.58 1.12 -9.48
N ILE A 65 3.41 0.80 -8.91
CA ILE A 65 3.17 -0.50 -8.25
C ILE A 65 3.26 -1.66 -9.25
N ARG A 66 2.68 -1.50 -10.44
CA ARG A 66 2.77 -2.52 -11.51
C ARG A 66 4.22 -2.72 -11.95
N ASN A 67 4.97 -1.65 -12.17
CA ASN A 67 6.39 -1.74 -12.56
C ASN A 67 7.24 -2.44 -11.50
N ARG A 68 6.93 -2.27 -10.21
CA ARG A 68 7.61 -3.03 -9.13
C ARG A 68 7.29 -4.52 -9.16
N ARG A 69 6.06 -4.90 -9.53
CA ARG A 69 5.59 -6.29 -9.53
C ARG A 69 5.97 -7.07 -10.79
N TYR A 70 6.10 -6.39 -11.92
CA TYR A 70 6.28 -7.01 -13.23
C TYR A 70 7.57 -6.56 -13.96
N GLY A 71 8.40 -5.72 -13.35
CA GLY A 71 9.66 -5.23 -13.91
C GLY A 71 10.83 -6.21 -13.82
N ARG A 72 10.60 -7.52 -13.95
CA ARG A 72 11.64 -8.55 -14.06
C ARG A 72 11.46 -9.36 -15.32
#